data_AF-A0AAW1Z1T5-F1
#
_entry.id   AF-A0AAW1Z1T5-F1
#
_cell.length_a   1.000
_cell.length_b   1.000
_cell.length_c   1.000
_cell.angle_alpha   90.00
_cell.angle_beta   90.00
_cell.angle_gamma   90.00
#
_symmetry.space_group_name_H-M   'P 1'
#
loop_
_entity.id
_entity.type
_entity.pdbx_description
1 polymer ?
#
loop_
_entity_poly.entity_id
_entity_poly.type
_entity_poly.pdbx_seq_one_letter_code
_entity_poly.pdbx_strand_id
1 'polypeptide(L)'
;MSNERPFQELSENLEGSLCRPQRTKCKKRPSCSGGLDIENTPNELIQQWSPPHKKLLTSAKGKENEENIFVLARRPRKRRESSAGLCWDSLPDELLLGILSRLSLQDLLRTSRVCKRWHRLAFDESLWHSVDLVGKAQLDAELGQVLSAGALRLRCPHTCIGQPSFKSTEKLRIQHLDLSNCTVETSVLEDILLRCRHLQNLSLEGLVLSDSIIHSLAQNTEFVRLNLCGCSGFSPKSLAEMLKSCTRIEEMNVSWCDFNNLHVQAIANNIPSSVTQLNISGYRQNLTMEDVKAIVKRCPNLTNLDLSDSVLVTTDSFPVLQELSSLRHLGLSRCYQIHPASLIDFEKFLNLQTLEVFGLIQDSYLPILCKGLPHIQINTQPFSTVARPTSSSRKDRTLWGMHCRLVYKH
;
A
#
# COMPACT_ATOMS: atom_id res chain seq x y z
N MET A 1 6.70 -35.26 7.63
CA MET A 1 7.68 -35.64 6.58
C MET A 1 7.03 -35.38 5.25
N SER A 2 7.36 -34.22 4.69
CA SER A 2 6.65 -33.53 3.63
C SER A 2 7.48 -33.64 2.36
N ASN A 3 6.91 -34.18 1.28
CA ASN A 3 7.53 -34.17 -0.04
C ASN A 3 7.02 -32.95 -0.82
N GLU A 4 7.91 -32.00 -1.05
CA GLU A 4 7.72 -30.86 -1.96
C GLU A 4 7.65 -31.33 -3.42
N ARG A 5 6.72 -30.77 -4.19
CA ARG A 5 6.76 -30.78 -5.67
C ARG A 5 6.88 -29.33 -6.17
N PRO A 6 7.74 -29.03 -7.17
CA PRO A 6 7.86 -27.68 -7.71
C PRO A 6 6.87 -27.39 -8.84
N PHE A 7 6.42 -26.15 -8.83
CA PHE A 7 5.52 -25.40 -9.71
C PHE A 7 5.68 -25.58 -11.22
N GLN A 8 4.54 -25.64 -11.90
CA GLN A 8 4.33 -25.31 -13.31
C GLN A 8 2.91 -24.70 -13.45
N GLU A 9 2.73 -23.83 -14.44
CA GLU A 9 1.48 -23.16 -14.86
C GLU A 9 1.22 -21.74 -14.31
N LEU A 10 1.82 -20.78 -15.02
CA LEU A 10 1.19 -19.51 -15.37
C LEU A 10 0.15 -19.83 -16.46
N SER A 11 -1.14 -19.64 -16.19
CA SER A 11 -2.17 -19.67 -17.23
C SER A 11 -2.73 -18.27 -17.47
N GLU A 12 -2.59 -17.83 -18.72
CA GLU A 12 -3.39 -16.78 -19.32
C GLU A 12 -4.82 -17.31 -19.45
N ASN A 13 -5.83 -16.57 -18.96
CA ASN A 13 -7.22 -16.69 -19.39
C ASN A 13 -8.02 -15.47 -18.89
N LEU A 14 -8.43 -14.60 -19.83
CA LEU A 14 -9.43 -13.58 -19.58
C LEU A 14 -10.25 -13.36 -20.86
N GLU A 15 -11.32 -14.13 -21.01
CA GLU A 15 -12.50 -13.72 -21.78
C GLU A 15 -13.76 -14.26 -21.08
N GLY A 16 -14.75 -13.39 -20.89
CA GLY A 16 -16.03 -13.72 -20.25
C GLY A 16 -16.92 -12.50 -20.04
N SER A 17 -17.40 -11.95 -21.15
CA SER A 17 -18.30 -10.78 -21.23
C SER A 17 -19.69 -11.01 -20.62
N LEU A 18 -20.27 -9.93 -20.11
CA LEU A 18 -21.70 -9.76 -19.83
C LEU A 18 -22.56 -9.83 -21.11
N CYS A 19 -23.86 -10.11 -20.87
CA CYS A 19 -25.05 -9.95 -21.74
C CYS A 19 -25.65 -11.21 -22.41
N ARG A 20 -26.78 -11.65 -21.83
CA ARG A 20 -27.87 -12.41 -22.48
C ARG A 20 -28.48 -11.62 -23.65
N PRO A 21 -29.03 -12.28 -24.69
CA PRO A 21 -30.48 -12.52 -24.71
C PRO A 21 -30.92 -13.89 -25.28
N GLN A 22 -32.23 -14.14 -25.13
CA GLN A 22 -33.02 -15.34 -25.39
C GLN A 22 -33.11 -15.75 -26.88
N ARG A 23 -33.20 -17.07 -27.18
CA ARG A 23 -34.41 -17.77 -27.73
C ARG A 23 -34.12 -19.16 -28.37
N THR A 24 -34.78 -20.17 -27.79
CA THR A 24 -35.54 -21.30 -28.40
C THR A 24 -34.97 -22.29 -29.45
N LYS A 25 -35.06 -23.57 -29.04
CA LYS A 25 -35.55 -24.80 -29.73
C LYS A 25 -34.67 -25.58 -30.75
N CYS A 26 -34.17 -26.73 -30.25
CA CYS A 26 -34.41 -28.12 -30.69
C CYS A 26 -34.14 -28.56 -32.15
N LYS A 27 -33.19 -29.50 -32.37
CA LYS A 27 -33.41 -30.91 -32.83
C LYS A 27 -32.11 -31.69 -33.06
N LYS A 28 -32.23 -33.03 -33.03
CA LYS A 28 -31.20 -34.09 -33.00
C LYS A 28 -30.55 -34.41 -34.37
N ARG A 29 -29.27 -34.80 -34.31
CA ARG A 29 -28.37 -35.73 -35.09
C ARG A 29 -28.93 -36.51 -36.33
N PRO A 30 -28.13 -37.08 -37.27
CA PRO A 30 -26.72 -37.57 -37.13
C PRO A 30 -25.74 -37.44 -38.35
N SER A 31 -24.46 -37.70 -38.05
CA SER A 31 -23.39 -38.39 -38.81
C SER A 31 -23.09 -38.18 -40.31
N CYS A 32 -21.84 -37.78 -40.57
CA CYS A 32 -20.80 -38.37 -41.45
C CYS A 32 -20.18 -37.50 -42.56
N SER A 33 -18.84 -37.43 -42.46
CA SER A 33 -17.80 -37.29 -43.49
C SER A 33 -17.60 -35.99 -44.28
N GLY A 34 -16.47 -35.31 -44.00
CA GLY A 34 -15.40 -35.11 -44.99
C GLY A 34 -15.12 -33.68 -45.49
N GLY A 35 -13.96 -33.12 -45.10
CA GLY A 35 -13.29 -31.93 -45.67
C GLY A 35 -13.63 -30.62 -44.94
N LEU A 36 -12.71 -29.75 -44.50
CA LEU A 36 -11.42 -29.33 -45.04
C LEU A 36 -10.49 -28.80 -43.92
N ASP A 37 -9.19 -29.03 -44.11
CA ASP A 37 -8.05 -28.10 -43.98
C ASP A 37 -7.67 -27.37 -42.67
N ILE A 38 -6.37 -27.56 -42.36
CA ILE A 38 -5.41 -26.68 -41.67
C ILE A 38 -5.59 -26.55 -40.14
N GLU A 39 -4.69 -27.15 -39.35
CA GLU A 39 -3.47 -26.47 -38.86
C GLU A 39 -2.63 -27.40 -37.96
N ASN A 40 -1.32 -27.37 -38.19
CA ASN A 40 -0.32 -28.26 -37.62
C ASN A 40 -0.08 -27.99 -36.13
N THR A 41 -0.35 -28.98 -35.29
CA THR A 41 0.05 -29.04 -33.89
C THR A 41 1.41 -29.75 -33.78
N PRO A 42 2.49 -29.14 -33.27
CA PRO A 42 3.69 -29.90 -32.91
C PRO A 42 3.53 -30.41 -31.47
N ASN A 43 2.69 -31.43 -31.30
CA ASN A 43 2.62 -32.22 -30.06
C ASN A 43 3.70 -33.34 -30.01
N GLU A 44 4.72 -33.27 -30.87
CA GLU A 44 5.74 -34.32 -31.01
C GLU A 44 7.09 -34.05 -30.33
N LEU A 45 7.29 -32.95 -29.59
CA LEU A 45 8.60 -32.64 -28.98
C LEU A 45 8.74 -32.91 -27.47
N ILE A 46 7.79 -33.63 -26.85
CA ILE A 46 7.83 -33.95 -25.40
C ILE A 46 7.91 -35.48 -25.12
N GLN A 47 8.14 -36.32 -26.13
CA GLN A 47 8.35 -37.78 -25.95
C GLN A 47 9.76 -38.31 -26.24
N GLN A 48 10.81 -37.49 -26.24
CA GLN A 48 12.18 -37.98 -26.40
C GLN A 48 13.18 -37.39 -25.40
N TRP A 49 12.93 -37.50 -24.10
CA TRP A 49 13.98 -37.26 -23.11
C TRP A 49 14.24 -38.53 -22.28
N SER A 50 15.23 -39.31 -22.72
CA SER A 50 15.88 -40.32 -21.86
C SER A 50 16.59 -39.61 -20.70
N PRO A 51 16.65 -40.19 -19.49
CA PRO A 51 17.41 -39.61 -18.39
C PRO A 51 18.89 -39.49 -18.79
N PRO A 52 19.62 -38.45 -18.35
CA PRO A 52 21.02 -38.30 -18.71
C PRO A 52 21.80 -39.52 -18.21
N HIS A 53 22.51 -40.20 -19.10
CA HIS A 53 23.45 -41.25 -18.72
C HIS A 53 24.44 -40.70 -17.70
N LYS A 54 24.44 -41.26 -16.48
CA LYS A 54 25.53 -41.07 -15.53
C LYS A 54 26.82 -41.55 -16.20
N LYS A 55 27.64 -40.62 -16.68
CA LYS A 55 29.04 -40.93 -17.01
C LYS A 55 29.73 -41.31 -15.70
N LEU A 56 30.08 -42.58 -15.56
CA LEU A 56 31.00 -43.05 -14.54
C LEU A 56 32.36 -42.39 -14.83
N LEU A 57 32.82 -41.49 -13.95
CA LEU A 57 34.19 -41.00 -14.03
C LEU A 57 35.12 -42.10 -13.50
N THR A 58 36.05 -42.52 -14.34
CA THR A 58 37.18 -43.37 -13.96
C THR A 58 37.98 -42.68 -12.86
N SER A 59 38.11 -43.39 -11.74
CA SER A 59 38.97 -43.03 -10.60
C SER A 59 40.40 -42.84 -11.09
N ALA A 60 40.95 -41.63 -10.92
CA ALA A 60 42.38 -41.39 -10.99
C ALA A 60 42.99 -41.75 -9.63
N LYS A 61 43.79 -42.82 -9.62
CA LYS A 61 44.69 -43.20 -8.51
C LYS A 61 45.61 -42.02 -8.16
N GLY A 62 45.76 -41.69 -6.87
CA GLY A 62 46.84 -40.80 -6.44
C GLY A 62 46.80 -40.29 -5.00
N LYS A 63 47.26 -41.14 -4.08
CA LYS A 63 47.89 -40.87 -2.77
C LYS A 63 47.05 -40.39 -1.57
N GLU A 64 47.40 -41.02 -0.45
CA GLU A 64 46.80 -41.06 0.88
C GLU A 64 47.22 -39.87 1.75
N ASN A 65 46.32 -39.55 2.69
CA ASN A 65 46.48 -38.97 4.03
C ASN A 65 47.24 -37.64 4.20
N GLU A 66 46.54 -36.60 4.68
CA GLU A 66 46.59 -36.16 6.09
C GLU A 66 45.63 -34.98 6.34
N GLU A 67 45.01 -35.02 7.53
CA GLU A 67 44.24 -33.97 8.22
C GLU A 67 42.85 -33.53 7.68
N ASN A 68 41.87 -33.75 8.56
CA ASN A 68 40.48 -33.30 8.45
C ASN A 68 40.37 -31.77 8.33
N ILE A 69 40.22 -31.27 7.11
CA ILE A 69 39.62 -29.96 6.86
C ILE A 69 38.54 -30.12 5.79
N PHE A 70 37.27 -30.19 6.22
CA PHE A 70 36.12 -30.01 5.32
C PHE A 70 36.10 -28.55 4.85
N VAL A 71 36.89 -28.22 3.83
CA VAL A 71 36.72 -26.96 3.11
C VAL A 71 35.58 -27.17 2.11
N LEU A 72 34.50 -26.42 2.27
CA LEU A 72 33.52 -26.20 1.19
C LEU A 72 34.20 -25.42 0.07
N ALA A 73 35.04 -26.08 -0.72
CA ALA A 73 35.61 -25.50 -1.92
C ALA A 73 34.46 -25.30 -2.93
N ARG A 74 34.08 -24.03 -3.16
CA ARG A 74 33.23 -23.68 -4.30
C ARG A 74 33.93 -24.20 -5.56
N ARG A 75 33.35 -25.22 -6.22
CA ARG A 75 33.85 -25.68 -7.52
C ARG A 75 34.02 -24.44 -8.42
N PRO A 76 35.24 -24.14 -8.92
CA PRO A 76 35.40 -23.11 -9.93
C PRO A 76 34.49 -23.50 -11.09
N ARG A 77 33.62 -22.58 -11.53
CA ARG A 77 32.89 -22.77 -12.78
C ARG A 77 33.94 -23.12 -13.83
N LYS A 78 33.91 -24.35 -14.35
CA LYS A 78 34.74 -24.75 -15.49
C LYS A 78 34.52 -23.68 -16.54
N ARG A 79 35.54 -22.86 -16.83
CA ARG A 79 35.51 -21.91 -17.93
C ARG A 79 35.21 -22.77 -19.16
N ARG A 80 34.00 -22.64 -19.69
CA ARG A 80 33.68 -23.16 -21.01
C ARG A 80 34.60 -22.36 -21.94
N GLU A 81 35.57 -23.02 -22.56
CA GLU A 81 36.43 -22.37 -23.56
C GLU A 81 35.49 -21.79 -24.62
N SER A 82 35.40 -20.48 -24.64
CA SER A 82 34.51 -19.73 -25.52
C SER A 82 35.14 -19.69 -26.91
N SER A 83 34.51 -20.36 -27.86
CA SER A 83 34.66 -20.08 -29.28
C SER A 83 34.30 -18.60 -29.51
N ALA A 84 35.30 -17.76 -29.79
CA ALA A 84 35.23 -16.41 -30.38
C ALA A 84 33.89 -15.62 -30.20
N GLY A 85 33.43 -15.44 -28.96
CA GLY A 85 32.18 -14.73 -28.68
C GLY A 85 32.17 -14.12 -27.28
N LEU A 86 31.52 -12.97 -27.14
CA LEU A 86 31.33 -12.27 -25.85
C LEU A 86 30.55 -13.18 -24.88
N CYS A 87 31.13 -13.48 -23.71
CA CYS A 87 30.51 -14.33 -22.70
C CYS A 87 29.84 -13.49 -21.60
N TRP A 88 28.51 -13.44 -21.59
CA TRP A 88 27.75 -12.74 -20.56
C TRP A 88 27.91 -13.35 -19.16
N ASP A 89 28.31 -14.63 -19.07
CA ASP A 89 28.54 -15.31 -17.79
C ASP A 89 29.78 -14.79 -17.04
N SER A 90 30.71 -14.11 -17.72
CA SER A 90 31.86 -13.48 -17.07
C SER A 90 31.59 -12.08 -16.54
N LEU A 91 30.45 -11.47 -16.85
CA LEU A 91 30.09 -10.14 -16.35
C LEU A 91 29.91 -10.20 -14.82
N PRO A 92 30.47 -9.29 -14.01
CA PRO A 92 30.26 -9.21 -12.56
C PRO A 92 28.78 -9.04 -12.16
N ASP A 93 28.44 -9.44 -10.93
CA ASP A 93 27.06 -9.37 -10.43
C ASP A 93 26.58 -7.91 -10.35
N GLU A 94 27.46 -6.98 -10.01
CA GLU A 94 27.16 -5.54 -9.86
C GLU A 94 26.78 -4.91 -11.20
N LEU A 95 27.46 -5.30 -12.29
CA LEU A 95 27.14 -4.82 -13.63
C LEU A 95 25.85 -5.44 -14.15
N LEU A 96 25.59 -6.71 -13.84
CA LEU A 96 24.30 -7.34 -14.13
C LEU A 96 23.16 -6.65 -13.37
N LEU A 97 23.33 -6.36 -12.08
CA LEU A 97 22.36 -5.59 -11.30
C LEU A 97 22.16 -4.19 -11.89
N GLY A 98 23.23 -3.54 -12.34
CA GLY A 98 23.18 -2.28 -13.08
C GLY A 98 22.30 -2.37 -14.33
N ILE A 99 22.40 -3.45 -15.11
CA ILE A 99 21.53 -3.70 -16.27
C ILE A 99 20.09 -3.96 -15.82
N LEU A 100 19.87 -4.87 -14.86
CA LEU A 100 18.55 -5.26 -14.37
C LEU A 100 17.79 -4.08 -13.72
N SER A 101 18.51 -3.13 -13.10
CA SER A 101 17.94 -1.92 -12.51
C SER A 101 17.22 -1.00 -13.52
N ARG A 102 17.55 -1.12 -14.81
CA ARG A 102 16.93 -0.34 -15.90
C ARG A 102 15.71 -1.03 -16.51
N LEU A 103 15.41 -2.26 -16.11
CA LEU A 103 14.29 -3.01 -16.63
C LEU A 103 12.98 -2.64 -15.93
N SER A 104 11.89 -2.77 -16.68
CA SER A 104 10.53 -2.71 -16.14
C SER A 104 10.27 -3.90 -15.20
N LEU A 105 9.20 -3.83 -14.40
CA LEU A 105 8.80 -4.96 -13.54
C LEU A 105 8.57 -6.25 -14.35
N GLN A 106 7.86 -6.14 -15.48
CA GLN A 106 7.58 -7.29 -16.35
C GLN A 106 8.86 -7.87 -16.96
N ASP A 107 9.76 -7.03 -17.46
CA ASP A 107 11.01 -7.49 -18.08
C ASP A 107 11.97 -8.07 -17.04
N LEU A 108 12.03 -7.48 -15.85
CA LEU A 108 12.81 -8.03 -14.73
C LEU A 108 12.35 -9.45 -14.39
N LEU A 109 11.03 -9.66 -14.28
CA LEU A 109 10.46 -10.99 -14.05
C LEU A 109 10.74 -11.96 -15.21
N ARG A 110 10.68 -11.51 -16.47
CA ARG A 110 11.05 -12.33 -17.64
C ARG A 110 12.52 -12.75 -17.58
N THR A 111 13.42 -11.83 -17.26
CA THR A 111 14.86 -12.10 -17.17
C THR A 111 15.22 -13.08 -16.04
N SER A 112 14.39 -13.16 -14.99
CA SER A 112 14.55 -14.14 -13.91
C SER A 112 14.46 -15.60 -14.39
N ARG A 113 13.93 -15.86 -15.59
CA ARG A 113 13.75 -17.20 -16.18
C ARG A 113 14.94 -17.66 -17.02
N VAL A 114 15.94 -16.81 -17.25
CA VAL A 114 17.08 -17.10 -18.13
C VAL A 114 17.99 -18.18 -17.55
N CYS A 115 18.48 -17.99 -16.32
CA CYS A 115 19.32 -18.96 -15.63
C CYS A 115 19.29 -18.75 -14.10
N LYS A 116 19.80 -19.71 -13.32
CA LYS A 116 19.82 -19.63 -11.85
C LYS A 116 20.49 -18.36 -11.30
N ARG A 117 21.54 -17.87 -11.98
CA ARG A 117 22.24 -16.63 -11.58
C ARG A 117 21.35 -15.40 -11.77
N TRP A 118 20.74 -15.29 -12.94
CA TRP A 118 19.84 -14.19 -13.28
C TRP A 118 18.57 -14.23 -12.43
N HIS A 119 18.05 -15.42 -12.12
CA HIS A 119 16.96 -15.59 -11.17
C HIS A 119 17.31 -14.97 -9.80
N ARG A 120 18.45 -15.36 -9.22
CA ARG A 120 18.90 -14.80 -7.93
C ARG A 120 19.06 -13.28 -7.99
N LEU A 121 19.68 -12.75 -9.03
CA LEU A 121 19.93 -11.31 -9.16
C LEU A 121 18.65 -10.50 -9.46
N ALA A 122 17.67 -11.09 -10.17
CA ALA A 122 16.41 -10.42 -10.44
C ALA A 122 15.57 -10.19 -9.18
N PHE A 123 15.78 -11.00 -8.13
CA PHE A 123 15.17 -10.86 -6.81
C PHE A 123 16.13 -10.27 -5.76
N ASP A 124 17.21 -9.63 -6.21
CA ASP A 124 18.12 -8.92 -5.31
C ASP A 124 17.43 -7.70 -4.70
N GLU A 125 17.63 -7.48 -3.39
CA GLU A 125 16.98 -6.41 -2.63
C GLU A 125 17.19 -5.03 -3.26
N SER A 126 18.35 -4.81 -3.89
CA SER A 126 18.70 -3.53 -4.52
C SER A 126 17.73 -3.13 -5.65
N LEU A 127 17.01 -4.09 -6.22
CA LEU A 127 16.05 -3.87 -7.28
C LEU A 127 14.64 -3.58 -6.74
N TRP A 128 14.26 -4.13 -5.59
CA TRP A 128 12.86 -4.15 -5.13
C TRP A 128 12.47 -3.01 -4.18
N HIS A 129 13.36 -2.03 -3.96
CA HIS A 129 13.14 -0.89 -3.06
C HIS A 129 11.75 -0.22 -3.13
N SER A 130 11.15 -0.11 -4.32
CA SER A 130 9.85 0.53 -4.49
C SER A 130 9.04 -0.09 -5.61
N VAL A 131 7.83 -0.52 -5.25
CA VAL A 131 6.92 -1.26 -6.13
C VAL A 131 5.55 -0.59 -6.13
N ASP A 132 5.03 -0.35 -7.33
CA ASP A 132 3.67 0.11 -7.58
C ASP A 132 2.92 -0.97 -8.36
N LEU A 133 1.91 -1.54 -7.73
CA LEU A 133 1.06 -2.60 -8.26
C LEU A 133 -0.35 -2.10 -8.59
N VAL A 134 -0.56 -0.77 -8.67
CA VAL A 134 -1.88 -0.21 -9.02
C VAL A 134 -2.38 -0.75 -10.35
N GLY A 135 -3.68 -1.07 -10.36
CA GLY A 135 -4.37 -1.66 -11.50
C GLY A 135 -4.38 -3.19 -11.47
N LYS A 136 -3.55 -3.82 -10.64
CA LYS A 136 -3.62 -5.27 -10.47
C LYS A 136 -4.90 -5.65 -9.71
N ALA A 137 -5.76 -6.42 -10.36
CA ALA A 137 -7.07 -6.78 -9.82
C ALA A 137 -6.98 -7.79 -8.65
N GLN A 138 -6.11 -8.79 -8.76
CA GLN A 138 -5.93 -9.86 -7.78
C GLN A 138 -4.44 -10.06 -7.48
N LEU A 139 -4.11 -10.25 -6.21
CA LEU A 139 -2.80 -10.64 -5.71
C LEU A 139 -2.94 -11.73 -4.66
N ASP A 140 -2.34 -12.89 -4.93
CA ASP A 140 -2.33 -13.99 -3.98
C ASP A 140 -0.89 -14.21 -3.50
N ALA A 141 -0.28 -15.33 -3.89
CA ALA A 141 1.07 -15.69 -3.48
C ALA A 141 2.14 -14.66 -3.88
N GLU A 142 1.90 -13.88 -4.95
CA GLU A 142 2.87 -12.91 -5.48
C GLU A 142 3.12 -11.76 -4.52
N LEU A 143 2.12 -11.35 -3.73
CA LEU A 143 2.30 -10.28 -2.74
C LEU A 143 3.39 -10.67 -1.73
N GLY A 144 3.33 -11.92 -1.25
CA GLY A 144 4.34 -12.47 -0.35
C GLY A 144 5.73 -12.48 -0.96
N GLN A 145 5.85 -12.73 -2.28
CA GLN A 145 7.13 -12.69 -2.99
C GLN A 145 7.68 -11.26 -3.08
N VAL A 146 6.84 -10.28 -3.41
CA VAL A 146 7.24 -8.86 -3.48
C VAL A 146 7.71 -8.35 -2.13
N LEU A 147 6.95 -8.66 -1.07
CA LEU A 147 7.29 -8.30 0.31
C LEU A 147 8.59 -8.99 0.77
N SER A 148 8.75 -10.27 0.43
CA SER A 148 9.96 -11.05 0.77
C SER A 148 11.19 -10.65 -0.05
N ALA A 149 11.03 -9.95 -1.18
CA ALA A 149 12.14 -9.43 -1.97
C ALA A 149 12.80 -8.18 -1.35
N GLY A 150 12.35 -7.75 -0.16
CA GLY A 150 12.96 -6.64 0.57
C GLY A 150 12.43 -5.26 0.16
N ALA A 151 11.21 -5.18 -0.36
CA ALA A 151 10.58 -3.91 -0.70
C ALA A 151 10.50 -2.97 0.53
N LEU A 152 10.86 -1.70 0.33
CA LEU A 152 10.69 -0.65 1.35
C LEU A 152 9.39 0.12 1.13
N ARG A 153 8.95 0.21 -0.13
CA ARG A 153 7.75 0.93 -0.56
C ARG A 153 6.86 0.01 -1.38
N LEU A 154 5.61 -0.14 -0.96
CA LEU A 154 4.60 -0.87 -1.72
C LEU A 154 3.34 -0.02 -1.84
N ARG A 155 2.96 0.27 -3.09
CA ARG A 155 1.69 0.91 -3.43
C ARG A 155 0.79 -0.11 -4.11
N CYS A 156 -0.32 -0.45 -3.47
CA CYS A 156 -1.25 -1.47 -3.95
C CYS A 156 -2.72 -1.20 -3.50
N PRO A 157 -3.30 -0.02 -3.77
CA PRO A 157 -4.71 0.23 -3.49
C PRO A 157 -5.65 -0.48 -4.49
N HIS A 158 -6.91 -0.68 -4.08
CA HIS A 158 -8.00 -1.24 -4.91
C HIS A 158 -7.74 -2.64 -5.47
N THR A 159 -6.95 -3.45 -4.76
CA THR A 159 -6.62 -4.83 -5.17
C THR A 159 -7.30 -5.84 -4.25
N CYS A 160 -7.78 -6.94 -4.82
CA CYS A 160 -8.21 -8.10 -4.06
C CYS A 160 -6.98 -8.92 -3.66
N ILE A 161 -6.76 -9.06 -2.35
CA ILE A 161 -5.61 -9.77 -1.77
C ILE A 161 -6.10 -11.10 -1.20
N GLY A 162 -5.65 -12.20 -1.81
CA GLY A 162 -5.87 -13.55 -1.29
C GLY A 162 -4.81 -13.92 -0.25
N GLN A 163 -4.27 -15.14 -0.31
CA GLN A 163 -3.24 -15.57 0.64
C GLN A 163 -1.81 -15.30 0.12
N PRO A 164 -1.05 -14.38 0.73
CA PRO A 164 0.35 -14.17 0.40
C PRO A 164 1.18 -15.38 0.82
N SER A 165 2.13 -15.78 -0.04
CA SER A 165 3.06 -16.87 0.24
C SER A 165 4.37 -16.29 0.80
N PHE A 166 4.54 -16.39 2.11
CA PHE A 166 5.81 -16.03 2.77
C PHE A 166 6.73 -17.25 2.85
N LYS A 167 7.93 -17.14 2.28
CA LYS A 167 8.95 -18.22 2.34
C LYS A 167 9.66 -18.29 3.69
N SER A 168 9.62 -17.21 4.47
CA SER A 168 10.28 -17.08 5.77
C SER A 168 9.36 -16.36 6.76
N THR A 169 9.61 -16.57 8.05
CA THR A 169 8.99 -15.84 9.16
C THR A 169 9.71 -14.52 9.47
N GLU A 170 10.68 -14.15 8.64
CA GLU A 170 11.44 -12.91 8.78
C GLU A 170 10.56 -11.66 8.75
N LYS A 171 11.04 -10.63 9.45
CA LYS A 171 10.40 -9.32 9.50
C LYS A 171 10.49 -8.66 8.13
N LEU A 172 9.40 -8.00 7.74
CA LEU A 172 9.35 -7.23 6.50
C LEU A 172 10.06 -5.88 6.71
N ARG A 173 10.73 -5.43 5.65
CA ARG A 173 11.49 -4.15 5.64
C ARG A 173 10.64 -2.95 5.20
N ILE A 174 9.35 -3.17 4.92
CA ILE A 174 8.44 -2.14 4.43
C ILE A 174 8.37 -0.97 5.41
N GLN A 175 8.53 0.22 4.86
CA GLN A 175 8.43 1.51 5.58
C GLN A 175 7.22 2.31 5.09
N HIS A 176 6.83 2.16 3.83
CA HIS A 176 5.70 2.88 3.26
C HIS A 176 4.77 1.91 2.54
N LEU A 177 3.53 1.82 3.03
CA LEU A 177 2.57 0.82 2.58
C LEU A 177 1.20 1.46 2.32
N ASP A 178 0.70 1.29 1.11
CA ASP A 178 -0.66 1.69 0.74
C ASP A 178 -1.45 0.46 0.28
N LEU A 179 -2.43 0.06 1.10
CA LEU A 179 -3.41 -0.99 0.83
C LEU A 179 -4.84 -0.44 0.82
N SER A 180 -4.99 0.86 0.53
CA SER A 180 -6.28 1.55 0.60
C SER A 180 -7.33 0.89 -0.29
N ASN A 181 -8.51 0.67 0.24
CA ASN A 181 -9.67 0.10 -0.46
C ASN A 181 -9.39 -1.26 -1.11
N CYS A 182 -8.48 -2.05 -0.54
CA CYS A 182 -8.29 -3.45 -0.89
C CYS A 182 -9.43 -4.34 -0.39
N THR A 183 -9.65 -5.46 -1.07
CA THR A 183 -10.49 -6.54 -0.54
C THR A 183 -9.56 -7.59 0.05
N VAL A 184 -9.42 -7.63 1.37
CA VAL A 184 -8.49 -8.53 2.07
C VAL A 184 -9.14 -9.10 3.32
N GLU A 185 -8.90 -10.38 3.61
CA GLU A 185 -9.34 -10.99 4.86
C GLU A 185 -8.55 -10.40 6.04
N THR A 186 -9.21 -10.10 7.16
CA THR A 186 -8.58 -9.49 8.33
C THR A 186 -7.41 -10.34 8.86
N SER A 187 -7.51 -11.67 8.81
CA SER A 187 -6.44 -12.60 9.22
C SER A 187 -5.18 -12.47 8.36
N VAL A 188 -5.35 -12.27 7.05
CA VAL A 188 -4.24 -12.06 6.10
C VAL A 188 -3.58 -10.71 6.37
N LEU A 189 -4.38 -9.66 6.57
CA LEU A 189 -3.86 -8.33 6.89
C LEU A 189 -3.07 -8.35 8.21
N GLU A 190 -3.57 -9.09 9.21
CA GLU A 190 -2.89 -9.30 10.48
C GLU A 190 -1.53 -9.99 10.31
N ASP A 191 -1.44 -11.08 9.52
CA ASP A 191 -0.17 -11.77 9.27
C ASP A 191 0.86 -10.85 8.57
N ILE A 192 0.42 -10.03 7.62
CA ILE A 192 1.29 -9.05 6.94
C ILE A 192 1.81 -8.02 7.96
N LEU A 193 0.91 -7.38 8.71
CA LEU A 193 1.26 -6.27 9.60
C LEU A 193 2.04 -6.72 10.85
N LEU A 194 1.82 -7.95 11.33
CA LEU A 194 2.57 -8.53 12.44
C LEU A 194 4.09 -8.56 12.17
N ARG A 195 4.45 -8.74 10.88
CA ARG A 195 5.84 -8.82 10.39
C ARG A 195 6.47 -7.45 10.12
N CYS A 196 5.68 -6.38 10.12
CA CYS A 196 6.15 -5.02 9.85
C CYS A 196 6.55 -4.31 11.16
N ARG A 197 7.83 -3.88 11.26
CA ARG A 197 8.38 -3.21 12.46
C ARG A 197 9.10 -1.89 12.16
N HIS A 198 9.04 -1.43 10.92
CA HIS A 198 9.72 -0.24 10.44
C HIS A 198 8.79 0.69 9.66
N LEU A 199 7.47 0.57 9.85
CA LEU A 199 6.50 1.40 9.15
C LEU A 199 6.64 2.87 9.57
N GLN A 200 6.62 3.74 8.58
CA GLN A 200 6.65 5.20 8.72
C GLN A 200 5.39 5.83 8.12
N ASN A 201 4.97 5.37 6.94
CA ASN A 201 3.75 5.85 6.29
C ASN A 201 2.84 4.66 5.96
N LEU A 202 1.60 4.70 6.43
CA LEU A 202 0.65 3.61 6.23
C LEU A 202 -0.72 4.15 5.86
N SER A 203 -1.34 3.53 4.85
CA SER A 203 -2.75 3.73 4.54
C SER A 203 -3.47 2.40 4.43
N LEU A 204 -4.49 2.24 5.28
CA LEU A 204 -5.41 1.10 5.33
C LEU A 204 -6.86 1.56 5.09
N GLU A 205 -7.03 2.71 4.43
CA GLU A 205 -8.34 3.34 4.22
C GLU A 205 -9.38 2.34 3.69
N GLY A 206 -10.57 2.35 4.29
CA GLY A 206 -11.71 1.52 3.88
C GLY A 206 -11.61 0.04 4.27
N LEU A 207 -10.62 -0.36 5.07
CA LEU A 207 -10.45 -1.76 5.49
C LEU A 207 -11.07 -2.06 6.86
N VAL A 208 -11.55 -3.30 7.02
CA VAL A 208 -11.95 -3.86 8.32
C VAL A 208 -10.70 -4.41 9.03
N LEU A 209 -10.42 -3.87 10.21
CA LEU A 209 -9.25 -4.21 11.02
C LEU A 209 -9.66 -5.09 12.22
N SER A 210 -8.72 -5.25 13.16
CA SER A 210 -8.91 -5.94 14.43
C SER A 210 -8.06 -5.26 15.50
N ASP A 211 -8.35 -5.53 16.77
CA ASP A 211 -7.48 -5.09 17.86
C ASP A 211 -6.04 -5.61 17.67
N SER A 212 -5.86 -6.88 17.27
CA SER A 212 -4.52 -7.44 17.01
C SER A 212 -3.73 -6.68 15.96
N ILE A 213 -4.41 -6.20 14.90
CA ILE A 213 -3.80 -5.33 13.88
C ILE A 213 -3.34 -4.03 14.54
N ILE A 214 -4.19 -3.35 15.30
CA ILE A 214 -3.83 -2.08 15.98
C ILE A 214 -2.67 -2.27 16.96
N HIS A 215 -2.66 -3.37 17.72
CA HIS A 215 -1.53 -3.69 18.61
C HIS A 215 -0.23 -3.95 17.82
N SER A 216 -0.32 -4.55 16.62
CA SER A 216 0.84 -4.72 15.73
C SER A 216 1.34 -3.38 15.20
N LEU A 217 0.42 -2.47 14.84
CA LEU A 217 0.76 -1.11 14.43
C LEU A 217 1.46 -0.34 15.56
N ALA A 218 0.99 -0.48 16.81
CA ALA A 218 1.58 0.17 17.99
C ALA A 218 3.08 -0.14 18.20
N GLN A 219 3.58 -1.22 17.59
CA GLN A 219 4.98 -1.62 17.66
C GLN A 219 5.90 -0.84 16.70
N ASN A 220 5.33 0.03 15.86
CA ASN A 220 6.05 0.88 14.93
C ASN A 220 6.14 2.30 15.53
N THR A 221 7.23 2.57 16.25
CA THR A 221 7.44 3.85 16.94
C THR A 221 7.84 4.99 16.01
N GLU A 222 8.21 4.68 14.76
CA GLU A 222 8.66 5.63 13.74
C GLU A 222 7.54 6.06 12.78
N PHE A 223 6.27 5.82 13.14
CA PHE A 223 5.14 6.30 12.34
C PHE A 223 5.14 7.82 12.23
N VAL A 224 5.05 8.30 10.99
CA VAL A 224 4.95 9.72 10.61
C VAL A 224 3.57 10.01 10.03
N ARG A 225 3.05 9.14 9.14
CA ARG A 225 1.74 9.30 8.50
C ARG A 225 0.87 8.07 8.67
N LEU A 226 -0.33 8.24 9.18
CA LEU A 226 -1.30 7.18 9.38
C LEU A 226 -2.66 7.55 8.82
N ASN A 227 -3.11 6.79 7.82
CA ASN A 227 -4.45 6.92 7.24
C ASN A 227 -5.28 5.66 7.53
N LEU A 228 -6.25 5.80 8.43
CA LEU A 228 -7.27 4.82 8.79
C LEU A 228 -8.67 5.29 8.36
N CYS A 229 -8.77 6.24 7.42
CA CYS A 229 -10.07 6.76 6.95
C CYS A 229 -11.02 5.62 6.59
N GLY A 230 -12.25 5.63 7.10
CA GLY A 230 -13.26 4.61 6.78
C GLY A 230 -12.98 3.21 7.36
N CYS A 231 -12.00 3.05 8.25
CA CYS A 231 -11.74 1.76 8.89
C CYS A 231 -12.77 1.41 9.97
N SER A 232 -12.85 0.13 10.32
CA SER A 232 -13.71 -0.39 11.38
C SER A 232 -13.10 -1.63 12.06
N GLY A 233 -13.75 -2.17 13.10
CA GLY A 233 -13.42 -3.48 13.67
C GLY A 233 -12.41 -3.49 14.83
N PHE A 234 -12.05 -2.34 15.40
CA PHE A 234 -11.14 -2.24 16.55
C PHE A 234 -11.73 -1.35 17.66
N SER A 235 -11.26 -1.56 18.89
CA SER A 235 -11.78 -0.96 20.10
C SER A 235 -11.14 0.39 20.44
N PRO A 236 -11.79 1.22 21.27
CA PRO A 236 -11.19 2.48 21.74
C PRO A 236 -9.90 2.27 22.53
N LYS A 237 -9.81 1.13 23.23
CA LYS A 237 -8.67 0.81 24.09
C LYS A 237 -7.42 0.52 23.27
N SER A 238 -7.53 -0.33 22.25
CA SER A 238 -6.39 -0.64 21.36
C SER A 238 -5.91 0.62 20.62
N LEU A 239 -6.85 1.47 20.17
CA LEU A 239 -6.53 2.76 19.56
C LEU A 239 -5.77 3.69 20.52
N ALA A 240 -6.23 3.82 21.77
CA ALA A 240 -5.55 4.64 22.78
C ALA A 240 -4.12 4.13 23.06
N GLU A 241 -3.93 2.82 23.18
CA GLU A 241 -2.62 2.20 23.41
C GLU A 241 -1.66 2.42 22.23
N MET A 242 -2.16 2.34 21.00
CA MET A 242 -1.39 2.67 19.80
C MET A 242 -0.95 4.13 19.80
N LEU A 243 -1.88 5.07 20.04
CA LEU A 243 -1.56 6.51 20.04
C LEU A 243 -0.56 6.91 21.13
N LYS A 244 -0.57 6.22 22.28
CA LYS A 244 0.45 6.39 23.34
C LYS A 244 1.83 5.88 22.92
N SER A 245 1.88 4.85 22.08
CA SER A 245 3.12 4.21 21.65
C SER A 245 3.76 4.94 20.46
N CYS A 246 2.94 5.35 19.48
CA CYS A 246 3.38 5.99 18.24
C CYS A 246 3.49 7.52 18.39
N THR A 247 4.49 7.98 19.15
CA THR A 247 4.62 9.39 19.55
C THR A 247 5.15 10.34 18.47
N ARG A 248 5.53 9.82 17.29
CA ARG A 248 6.14 10.59 16.18
C ARG A 248 5.18 10.91 15.04
N ILE A 249 3.89 10.57 15.18
CA ILE A 249 2.89 10.81 14.12
C ILE A 249 2.76 12.31 13.87
N GLU A 250 2.95 12.73 12.64
CA GLU A 250 2.80 14.13 12.19
C GLU A 250 1.48 14.32 11.44
N GLU A 251 1.07 13.34 10.63
CA GLU A 251 -0.19 13.38 9.88
C GLU A 251 -1.07 12.18 10.23
N MET A 252 -2.29 12.46 10.68
CA MET A 252 -3.24 11.41 11.06
C MET A 252 -4.61 11.66 10.43
N ASN A 253 -5.11 10.66 9.72
CA ASN A 253 -6.46 10.65 9.18
C ASN A 253 -7.21 9.44 9.74
N VAL A 254 -8.19 9.71 10.59
CA VAL A 254 -9.07 8.70 11.20
C VAL A 254 -10.52 8.91 10.79
N SER A 255 -10.79 9.83 9.87
CA SER A 255 -12.13 10.25 9.49
C SER A 255 -13.04 9.11 9.01
N TRP A 256 -14.36 9.28 9.19
CA TRP A 256 -15.37 8.35 8.69
C TRP A 256 -15.22 6.89 9.15
N CYS A 257 -14.47 6.62 10.22
CA CYS A 257 -14.47 5.30 10.85
C CYS A 257 -15.81 5.02 11.54
N ASP A 258 -16.16 3.73 11.67
CA ASP A 258 -17.33 3.29 12.43
C ASP A 258 -17.09 3.38 13.95
N PHE A 259 -16.95 4.62 14.42
CA PHE A 259 -16.56 4.96 15.78
C PHE A 259 -17.71 5.54 16.59
N ASN A 260 -17.84 5.07 17.82
CA ASN A 260 -18.65 5.72 18.85
C ASN A 260 -17.87 6.83 19.59
N ASN A 261 -18.55 7.51 20.52
CA ASN A 261 -17.97 8.57 21.36
C ASN A 261 -16.71 8.12 22.15
N LEU A 262 -16.63 6.87 22.59
CA LEU A 262 -15.46 6.37 23.33
C LEU A 262 -14.20 6.33 22.45
N HIS A 263 -14.33 6.03 21.16
CA HIS A 263 -13.20 6.08 20.23
C HIS A 263 -12.71 7.51 20.03
N VAL A 264 -13.64 8.45 19.86
CA VAL A 264 -13.30 9.88 19.69
C VAL A 264 -12.60 10.42 20.94
N GLN A 265 -13.10 10.09 22.13
CA GLN A 265 -12.43 10.42 23.39
C GLN A 265 -11.06 9.75 23.51
N ALA A 266 -10.91 8.51 23.07
CA ALA A 266 -9.61 7.83 23.03
C ALA A 266 -8.61 8.58 22.14
N ILE A 267 -9.05 9.10 20.99
CA ILE A 267 -8.22 9.93 20.11
C ILE A 267 -7.88 11.25 20.80
N ALA A 268 -8.88 12.01 21.23
CA ALA A 268 -8.69 13.34 21.82
C ALA A 268 -7.73 13.33 23.02
N ASN A 269 -7.85 12.31 23.88
CA ASN A 269 -7.05 12.20 25.10
C ASN A 269 -5.63 11.64 24.86
N ASN A 270 -5.37 10.95 23.75
CA ASN A 270 -4.11 10.22 23.53
C ASN A 270 -3.34 10.59 22.25
N ILE A 271 -3.90 11.43 21.37
CA ILE A 271 -3.24 11.88 20.13
C ILE A 271 -1.84 12.48 20.36
N PRO A 272 -0.76 12.06 19.69
CA PRO A 272 0.57 12.62 19.93
C PRO A 272 0.64 14.14 19.75
N SER A 273 1.41 14.85 20.59
CA SER A 273 1.59 16.32 20.45
C SER A 273 2.41 16.72 19.21
N SER A 274 3.07 15.75 18.58
CA SER A 274 3.77 15.87 17.30
C SER A 274 2.83 16.01 16.09
N VAL A 275 1.53 15.72 16.25
CA VAL A 275 0.57 15.83 15.15
C VAL A 275 0.42 17.29 14.73
N THR A 276 0.67 17.54 13.45
CA THR A 276 0.51 18.84 12.78
C THR A 276 -0.68 18.83 11.82
N GLN A 277 -1.05 17.67 11.29
CA GLN A 277 -2.20 17.53 10.40
C GLN A 277 -3.15 16.44 10.89
N LEU A 278 -4.39 16.81 11.20
CA LEU A 278 -5.41 15.92 11.72
C LEU A 278 -6.69 15.99 10.89
N ASN A 279 -7.19 14.83 10.46
CA ASN A 279 -8.56 14.68 10.00
C ASN A 279 -9.33 13.75 10.93
N ILE A 280 -10.30 14.33 11.63
CA ILE A 280 -11.22 13.66 12.57
C ILE A 280 -12.68 13.97 12.17
N SER A 281 -12.94 14.10 10.86
CA SER A 281 -14.26 14.38 10.30
C SER A 281 -15.20 13.15 10.28
N GLY A 282 -16.50 13.39 10.17
CA GLY A 282 -17.50 12.33 9.91
C GLY A 282 -18.20 11.73 11.14
N TYR A 283 -17.90 12.20 12.35
CA TYR A 283 -18.44 11.60 13.58
C TYR A 283 -19.75 12.22 14.09
N ARG A 284 -20.28 13.25 13.43
CA ARG A 284 -21.59 13.87 13.72
C ARG A 284 -21.78 14.24 15.18
N GLN A 285 -22.52 13.43 15.96
CA GLN A 285 -22.82 13.67 17.37
C GLN A 285 -21.78 13.06 18.33
N ASN A 286 -20.89 12.20 17.83
CA ASN A 286 -19.88 11.53 18.66
C ASN A 286 -18.65 12.39 18.94
N LEU A 287 -18.41 13.45 18.15
CA LEU A 287 -17.37 14.45 18.41
C LEU A 287 -17.98 15.64 19.15
N THR A 288 -17.58 15.82 20.41
CA THR A 288 -18.10 16.88 21.28
C THR A 288 -17.14 18.06 21.37
N MET A 289 -17.62 19.18 21.91
CA MET A 289 -16.77 20.34 22.18
C MET A 289 -15.65 20.09 23.19
N GLU A 290 -15.84 19.17 24.14
CA GLU A 290 -14.78 18.80 25.09
C GLU A 290 -13.66 18.02 24.41
N ASP A 291 -13.98 17.19 23.41
CA ASP A 291 -12.98 16.50 22.60
C ASP A 291 -12.16 17.48 21.77
N VAL A 292 -12.80 18.49 21.16
CA VAL A 292 -12.11 19.56 20.41
C VAL A 292 -11.16 20.34 21.32
N LYS A 293 -11.60 20.73 22.51
CA LYS A 293 -10.73 21.41 23.51
C LYS A 293 -9.54 20.54 23.90
N ALA A 294 -9.76 19.24 24.13
CA ALA A 294 -8.70 18.30 24.46
C ALA A 294 -7.66 18.16 23.33
N ILE A 295 -8.12 18.10 22.07
CA ILE A 295 -7.24 18.06 20.89
C ILE A 295 -6.40 19.34 20.79
N VAL A 296 -7.04 20.52 20.86
CA VAL A 296 -6.34 21.82 20.77
C VAL A 296 -5.28 21.95 21.86
N LYS A 297 -5.63 21.60 23.10
CA LYS A 297 -4.70 21.65 24.24
C LYS A 297 -3.49 20.73 24.07
N ARG A 298 -3.68 19.56 23.45
CA ARG A 298 -2.62 18.55 23.32
C ARG A 298 -1.77 18.72 22.07
N CYS A 299 -2.33 19.31 21.00
CA CYS A 299 -1.66 19.52 19.72
C CYS A 299 -1.64 21.02 19.35
N PRO A 300 -0.88 21.87 20.07
CA PRO A 300 -0.86 23.32 19.84
C PRO A 300 -0.24 23.73 18.49
N ASN A 301 0.52 22.83 17.85
CA ASN A 301 1.22 23.07 16.59
C ASN A 301 0.42 22.59 15.36
N LEU A 302 -0.89 22.33 15.50
CA LEU A 302 -1.73 21.94 14.37
C LEU A 302 -1.72 23.02 13.29
N THR A 303 -1.38 22.62 12.07
CA THR A 303 -1.43 23.43 10.86
C THR A 303 -2.65 23.10 10.01
N ASN A 304 -3.10 21.84 10.04
CA ASN A 304 -4.26 21.38 9.28
C ASN A 304 -5.20 20.63 10.22
N LEU A 305 -6.44 21.09 10.31
CA LEU A 305 -7.47 20.45 11.13
C LEU A 305 -8.77 20.34 10.34
N ASP A 306 -9.27 19.12 10.17
CA ASP A 306 -10.55 18.87 9.52
C ASP A 306 -11.54 18.27 10.53
N LEU A 307 -12.57 19.07 10.87
CA LEU A 307 -13.68 18.75 11.76
C LEU A 307 -15.01 18.65 10.99
N SER A 308 -14.97 18.50 9.67
CA SER A 308 -16.18 18.44 8.85
C SER A 308 -17.15 17.35 9.32
N ASP A 309 -18.44 17.55 9.03
CA ASP A 309 -19.53 16.65 9.42
C ASP A 309 -19.63 16.43 10.94
N SER A 310 -19.32 17.46 11.72
CA SER A 310 -19.45 17.46 13.19
C SER A 310 -20.59 18.37 13.61
N VAL A 311 -21.67 17.77 14.13
CA VAL A 311 -22.91 18.49 14.43
C VAL A 311 -22.79 19.33 15.70
N LEU A 312 -21.98 18.87 16.66
CA LEU A 312 -21.79 19.56 17.95
C LEU A 312 -20.72 20.65 17.91
N VAL A 313 -20.05 20.84 16.77
CA VAL A 313 -19.11 21.94 16.57
C VAL A 313 -19.91 23.19 16.17
N THR A 314 -20.08 24.10 17.11
CA THR A 314 -20.82 25.36 16.96
C THR A 314 -19.87 26.56 16.89
N THR A 315 -20.42 27.78 16.84
CA THR A 315 -19.65 29.03 16.92
C THR A 315 -18.82 29.17 18.20
N ASP A 316 -19.21 28.46 19.27
CA ASP A 316 -18.45 28.43 20.54
C ASP A 316 -17.10 27.73 20.40
N SER A 317 -16.88 27.01 19.29
CA SER A 317 -15.58 26.42 18.97
C SER A 317 -14.55 27.43 18.49
N PHE A 318 -14.95 28.59 17.96
CA PHE A 318 -14.01 29.52 17.32
C PHE A 318 -12.95 30.04 18.28
N PRO A 319 -13.28 30.47 19.53
CA PRO A 319 -12.26 30.89 20.48
C PRO A 319 -11.26 29.78 20.82
N VAL A 320 -11.73 28.54 20.91
CA VAL A 320 -10.87 27.37 21.19
C VAL A 320 -9.95 27.11 19.99
N LEU A 321 -10.49 27.12 18.77
CA LEU A 321 -9.71 26.92 17.55
C LEU A 321 -8.68 28.05 17.32
N GLN A 322 -8.98 29.27 17.79
CA GLN A 322 -8.06 30.41 17.71
C GLN A 322 -6.81 30.24 18.58
N GLU A 323 -6.82 29.35 19.59
CA GLU A 323 -5.62 28.99 20.35
C GLU A 323 -4.55 28.31 19.48
N LEU A 324 -4.94 27.71 18.35
CA LEU A 324 -4.03 27.11 17.38
C LEU A 324 -3.37 28.19 16.50
N SER A 325 -2.36 28.86 17.06
CA SER A 325 -1.63 29.94 16.39
C SER A 325 -0.97 29.54 15.06
N SER A 326 -0.68 28.25 14.85
CA SER A 326 -0.05 27.73 13.63
C SER A 326 -1.06 27.21 12.59
N LEU A 327 -2.37 27.32 12.86
CA LEU A 327 -3.42 26.78 12.00
C LEU A 327 -3.47 27.52 10.66
N ARG A 328 -3.35 26.78 9.57
CA ARG A 328 -3.36 27.26 8.18
C ARG A 328 -4.54 26.74 7.38
N HIS A 329 -5.01 25.53 7.68
CA HIS A 329 -6.07 24.87 6.94
C HIS A 329 -7.12 24.34 7.90
N LEU A 330 -8.36 24.82 7.77
CA LEU A 330 -9.47 24.42 8.63
C LEU A 330 -10.66 23.91 7.80
N GLY A 331 -11.11 22.69 8.11
CA GLY A 331 -12.32 22.10 7.56
C GLY A 331 -13.47 22.12 8.58
N LEU A 332 -14.57 22.79 8.22
CA LEU A 332 -15.83 22.86 8.97
C LEU A 332 -17.03 22.57 8.06
N SER A 333 -16.80 21.82 6.98
CA SER A 333 -17.85 21.53 6.00
C SER A 333 -18.97 20.73 6.65
N ARG A 334 -20.23 21.05 6.35
CA ARG A 334 -21.42 20.37 6.88
C ARG A 334 -21.55 20.37 8.43
N CYS A 335 -20.87 21.29 9.12
CA CYS A 335 -21.15 21.62 10.53
C CYS A 335 -22.41 22.51 10.67
N TYR A 336 -23.58 21.92 10.46
CA TYR A 336 -24.85 22.66 10.24
C TYR A 336 -25.31 23.58 11.38
N GLN A 337 -24.72 23.49 12.57
CA GLN A 337 -25.03 24.37 13.70
C GLN A 337 -24.24 25.69 13.66
N ILE A 338 -23.31 25.86 12.72
CA ILE A 338 -22.59 27.12 12.51
C ILE A 338 -23.44 28.02 11.62
N HIS A 339 -23.82 29.18 12.15
CA HIS A 339 -24.58 30.16 11.38
C HIS A 339 -23.67 30.89 10.37
N PRO A 340 -24.03 31.02 9.08
CA PRO A 340 -23.18 31.64 8.05
C PRO A 340 -22.62 33.02 8.41
N ALA A 341 -23.42 33.86 9.08
CA ALA A 341 -22.98 35.20 9.48
C ALA A 341 -21.83 35.20 10.50
N SER A 342 -21.67 34.12 11.28
CA SER A 342 -20.57 33.99 12.24
C SER A 342 -19.23 33.70 11.57
N LEU A 343 -19.22 33.25 10.30
CA LEU A 343 -17.98 32.94 9.59
C LEU A 343 -17.09 34.18 9.39
N ILE A 344 -17.64 35.39 9.51
CA ILE A 344 -16.85 36.63 9.48
C ILE A 344 -15.86 36.71 10.66
N ASP A 345 -16.12 36.01 11.77
CA ASP A 345 -15.20 35.96 12.92
C ASP A 345 -13.86 35.30 12.56
N PHE A 346 -13.77 34.56 11.46
CA PHE A 346 -12.50 34.03 10.94
C PHE A 346 -11.52 35.14 10.50
N GLU A 347 -11.93 36.41 10.43
CA GLU A 347 -11.02 37.55 10.28
C GLU A 347 -9.96 37.57 11.40
N LYS A 348 -10.30 37.08 12.61
CA LYS A 348 -9.40 37.00 13.77
C LYS A 348 -8.31 35.92 13.61
N PHE A 349 -8.43 35.04 12.62
CA PHE A 349 -7.48 33.96 12.36
C PHE A 349 -6.41 34.42 11.36
N LEU A 350 -5.38 35.09 11.87
CA LEU A 350 -4.38 35.79 11.05
C LEU A 350 -3.51 34.87 10.17
N ASN A 351 -3.29 33.63 10.61
CA ASN A 351 -2.44 32.67 9.90
C ASN A 351 -3.23 31.67 9.04
N LEU A 352 -4.57 31.74 9.09
CA LEU A 352 -5.41 30.82 8.33
C LEU A 352 -5.34 31.17 6.85
N GLN A 353 -5.05 30.15 6.03
CA GLN A 353 -4.88 30.26 4.59
C GLN A 353 -6.06 29.68 3.84
N THR A 354 -6.63 28.57 4.32
CA THR A 354 -7.79 27.93 3.70
C THR A 354 -8.87 27.60 4.73
N LEU A 355 -10.12 27.83 4.34
CA LEU A 355 -11.30 27.51 5.13
C LEU A 355 -12.32 26.76 4.26
N GLU A 356 -12.58 25.50 4.59
CA GLU A 356 -13.49 24.64 3.85
C GLU A 356 -14.82 24.52 4.62
N VAL A 357 -15.86 25.19 4.13
CA VAL A 357 -17.21 25.32 4.75
C VAL A 357 -18.30 24.88 3.77
N PHE A 358 -18.04 23.85 2.98
CA PHE A 358 -19.00 23.30 2.02
C PHE A 358 -20.30 22.88 2.73
N GLY A 359 -21.44 23.20 2.10
CA GLY A 359 -22.76 22.87 2.63
C GLY A 359 -23.29 23.78 3.75
N LEU A 360 -22.49 24.75 4.24
CA LEU A 360 -22.96 25.76 5.20
C LEU A 360 -23.50 27.02 4.54
N ILE A 361 -22.92 27.40 3.40
CA ILE A 361 -23.22 28.65 2.70
C ILE A 361 -23.83 28.36 1.33
N GLN A 362 -24.78 29.21 0.93
CA GLN A 362 -25.29 29.22 -0.44
C GLN A 362 -24.28 29.89 -1.38
N ASP A 363 -24.27 29.50 -2.65
CA ASP A 363 -23.34 30.03 -3.66
C ASP A 363 -23.43 31.56 -3.83
N SER A 364 -24.59 32.16 -3.51
CA SER A 364 -24.81 33.61 -3.52
C SER A 364 -24.06 34.35 -2.41
N TYR A 365 -23.81 33.70 -1.26
CA TYR A 365 -23.13 34.29 -0.11
C TYR A 365 -21.61 34.14 -0.17
N LEU A 366 -21.11 33.14 -0.92
CA LEU A 366 -19.67 32.86 -1.05
C LEU A 366 -18.86 34.09 -1.49
N PRO A 367 -19.23 34.87 -2.52
CA PRO A 367 -18.47 36.06 -2.92
C PRO A 367 -18.42 37.14 -1.84
N ILE A 368 -19.49 37.27 -1.04
CA ILE A 368 -19.58 38.24 0.05
C ILE A 368 -18.60 37.83 1.16
N LEU A 369 -18.58 36.55 1.52
CA LEU A 369 -17.68 36.02 2.53
C LEU A 369 -16.21 36.12 2.08
N CYS A 370 -15.89 35.77 0.83
CA CYS A 370 -14.55 35.94 0.26
C CYS A 370 -14.09 37.40 0.28
N LYS A 371 -15.01 38.36 0.06
CA LYS A 371 -14.69 39.79 0.14
C LYS A 371 -14.43 40.24 1.59
N GLY A 372 -15.12 39.65 2.57
CA GLY A 372 -14.90 39.90 3.99
C GLY A 372 -13.60 39.27 4.53
N LEU A 373 -13.14 38.18 3.91
CA LEU A 373 -11.96 37.42 4.33
C LEU A 373 -10.93 37.29 3.18
N PRO A 374 -10.33 38.39 2.71
CA PRO A 374 -9.53 38.40 1.48
C PRO A 374 -8.21 37.60 1.57
N HIS A 375 -7.71 37.33 2.79
CA HIS A 375 -6.51 36.52 3.01
C HIS A 375 -6.78 35.02 3.06
N ILE A 376 -8.06 34.60 3.12
CA ILE A 376 -8.46 33.20 3.27
C ILE A 376 -9.05 32.69 1.96
N GLN A 377 -8.55 31.57 1.47
CA GLN A 377 -9.14 30.81 0.38
C GLN A 377 -10.30 29.97 0.89
N ILE A 378 -11.50 30.18 0.37
CA ILE A 378 -12.72 29.52 0.85
C ILE A 378 -13.20 28.51 -0.18
N ASN A 379 -13.54 27.30 0.28
CA ASN A 379 -14.12 26.23 -0.55
C ASN A 379 -13.28 25.87 -1.78
N THR A 380 -11.96 25.78 -1.61
CA THR A 380 -11.02 25.50 -2.71
C THR A 380 -10.60 24.04 -2.79
N GLN A 381 -10.67 23.31 -1.67
CA GLN A 381 -10.19 21.94 -1.56
C GLN A 381 -11.31 21.03 -1.06
N PRO A 382 -12.09 20.42 -1.97
CA PRO A 382 -13.22 19.55 -1.57
C PRO A 382 -12.78 18.23 -0.95
N PHE A 383 -11.49 17.86 -1.06
CA PHE A 383 -10.93 16.63 -0.54
C PHE A 383 -9.76 16.92 0.39
N SER A 384 -9.79 16.35 1.58
CA SER A 384 -8.67 16.40 2.52
C SER A 384 -7.47 15.61 1.99
N THR A 385 -6.28 16.19 2.09
CA THR A 385 -5.00 15.58 1.70
C THR A 385 -4.29 14.90 2.87
N VAL A 386 -4.77 15.09 4.11
CA VAL A 386 -4.12 14.63 5.34
C VAL A 386 -3.86 13.13 5.29
N ALA A 387 -2.57 12.75 5.46
CA ALA A 387 -2.06 11.38 5.45
C ALA A 387 -2.37 10.54 4.19
N ARG A 388 -2.96 11.12 3.13
CA ARG A 388 -3.33 10.36 1.93
C ARG A 388 -2.09 9.99 1.10
N PRO A 389 -1.95 8.73 0.65
CA PRO A 389 -0.80 8.26 -0.12
C PRO A 389 -0.60 8.97 -1.46
N THR A 390 -1.68 9.30 -2.14
CA THR A 390 -1.67 10.02 -3.41
C THR A 390 -2.49 11.30 -3.31
N SER A 391 -1.91 12.41 -3.76
CA SER A 391 -2.66 13.64 -4.00
C SER A 391 -3.67 13.42 -5.13
N SER A 392 -4.81 14.11 -5.08
CA SER A 392 -5.93 14.00 -6.04
C SER A 392 -5.56 14.33 -7.50
N SER A 393 -4.34 14.86 -7.72
CA SER A 393 -3.67 14.95 -9.02
C SER A 393 -3.39 13.55 -9.60
N ARG A 394 -4.31 13.05 -10.44
CA ARG A 394 -4.36 11.70 -11.05
C ARG A 394 -3.14 11.25 -11.88
N LYS A 395 -2.02 11.98 -11.89
CA LYS A 395 -0.86 11.68 -12.74
C LYS A 395 0.42 11.30 -12.00
N ASP A 396 0.50 11.52 -10.70
CA ASP A 396 1.72 11.19 -9.96
C ASP A 396 1.71 9.75 -9.45
N ARG A 397 2.61 8.94 -10.02
CA ARG A 397 2.96 7.58 -9.56
C ARG A 397 3.80 7.64 -8.28
N THR A 398 3.31 8.43 -7.33
CA THR A 398 4.04 8.74 -6.10
C THR A 398 3.28 8.22 -4.91
N LEU A 399 4.01 7.65 -3.96
CA LEU A 399 3.54 7.24 -2.66
C LEU A 399 4.06 8.25 -1.63
N TRP A 400 3.22 9.16 -1.14
CA TRP A 400 3.61 10.34 -0.34
C TRP A 400 4.76 11.14 -0.98
N GLY A 401 4.61 11.48 -2.27
CA GLY A 401 5.63 12.24 -3.03
C GLY A 401 6.84 11.42 -3.49
N MET A 402 6.94 10.14 -3.12
CA MET A 402 8.05 9.27 -3.52
C MET A 402 7.73 8.44 -4.76
N HIS A 403 8.55 8.52 -5.81
CA HIS A 403 8.37 7.71 -7.01
C HIS A 403 8.66 6.22 -6.79
N CYS A 404 7.83 5.37 -7.41
CA CYS A 404 8.07 3.93 -7.49
C CYS A 404 8.81 3.55 -8.78
N ARG A 405 9.94 2.85 -8.64
CA ARG A 405 10.74 2.32 -9.76
C ARG A 405 10.03 1.18 -10.50
N LEU A 406 9.62 0.14 -9.77
CA LEU A 406 8.98 -1.03 -10.34
C LEU A 406 7.49 -0.77 -10.43
N VAL A 407 6.98 -0.56 -11.64
CA VAL A 407 5.57 -0.23 -11.87
C VAL A 407 4.94 -1.34 -12.69
N TYR A 408 3.81 -1.86 -12.21
CA TYR A 408 2.92 -2.70 -12.99
C TYR A 408 2.25 -1.85 -14.07
N LYS A 409 2.46 -2.23 -15.33
CA LYS A 409 1.77 -1.65 -16.48
C LYS A 409 0.77 -2.68 -16.99
N HIS A 410 -0.44 -2.22 -17.27
CA HIS A 410 -1.44 -3.01 -18.00
C HIS A 410 -0.97 -3.31 -19.42
#